data_AF-A0A945XBT6-F1
#
_entry.id   AF-A0A945XBT6-F1
#
_cell.length_a   1.000
_cell.length_b   1.000
_cell.length_c   1.000
_cell.angle_alpha   90.00
_cell.angle_beta   90.00
_cell.angle_gamma   90.00
#
_symmetry.space_group_name_H-M   'P 1'
#
loop_
_entity.id
_entity.type
_entity.pdbx_description
1 polymer ?
#
loop_
_entity_poly.entity_id
_entity_poly.type
_entity_poly.pdbx_seq_one_letter_code
_entity_poly.pdbx_strand_id
1 'polypeptide(L)'
;HFIADKRGAEGQAGENIRFFTSQRLAEVAAQHRNIKNQEEFDIWMLGNEFDNPDSFLPKLSAAVDALAEGNWWFDRDALRAKLPG
;
A
#
# COMPACT_ATOMS: atom_id res chain seq x y z
N HIS A 1 -0.62 6.31 -0.30
CA HIS A 1 -1.78 7.17 -0.54
C HIS A 1 -2.94 6.43 -1.19
N PHE A 2 -2.80 5.93 -2.42
CA PHE A 2 -3.90 5.30 -3.17
C PHE A 2 -4.80 4.31 -2.39
N ILE A 3 -4.22 3.30 -1.72
CA ILE A 3 -5.01 2.31 -0.97
C ILE A 3 -5.72 2.96 0.23
N ALA A 4 -5.03 3.85 0.95
CA ALA A 4 -5.61 4.62 2.05
C ALA A 4 -6.77 5.50 1.58
N ASP A 5 -6.68 6.07 0.39
CA ASP A 5 -7.76 6.89 -0.20
C ASP A 5 -8.94 6.05 -0.64
N LYS A 6 -8.72 4.85 -1.18
CA LYS A 6 -9.80 3.94 -1.58
C LYS A 6 -10.51 3.26 -0.41
N ARG A 7 -9.81 3.05 0.71
CA ARG A 7 -10.32 2.34 1.89
C ARG A 7 -10.72 3.26 3.04
N GLY A 8 -10.24 4.50 3.04
CA GLY A 8 -10.50 5.46 4.11
C GLY A 8 -11.98 5.78 4.20
N ALA A 9 -12.55 5.61 5.39
CA ALA A 9 -13.87 6.14 5.70
C ALA A 9 -13.86 7.67 5.61
N GLU A 10 -15.04 8.28 5.43
CA GLU A 10 -15.14 9.74 5.50
C GLU A 10 -14.85 10.27 6.92
N GLY A 11 -14.48 11.55 7.01
CA GLY A 11 -14.16 12.22 8.27
C GLY A 11 -12.81 11.84 8.86
N GLN A 12 -12.66 12.10 10.17
CA GLN A 12 -11.39 12.05 10.89
C GLN A 12 -10.64 10.71 10.76
N ALA A 13 -11.38 9.60 10.69
CA ALA A 13 -10.77 8.28 10.56
C ALA A 13 -10.00 8.12 9.24
N GLY A 14 -10.57 8.60 8.12
CA GLY A 14 -9.88 8.57 6.82
C GLY A 14 -8.70 9.52 6.77
N GLU A 15 -8.81 10.71 7.36
CA GLU A 15 -7.70 11.67 7.48
C GLU A 15 -6.53 11.08 8.25
N ASN A 16 -6.82 10.41 9.38
CA ASN A 16 -5.81 9.73 10.17
C ASN A 16 -5.11 8.63 9.36
N ILE A 17 -5.87 7.78 8.65
CA ILE A 17 -5.30 6.70 7.83
C ILE A 17 -4.39 7.28 6.73
N ARG A 18 -4.83 8.35 6.05
CA ARG A 18 -3.99 9.05 5.06
C ARG A 18 -2.70 9.57 5.69
N PHE A 19 -2.80 10.29 6.80
CA PHE A 19 -1.67 10.87 7.50
C PHE A 19 -0.65 9.80 7.93
N PHE A 20 -1.10 8.74 8.61
CA PHE A 20 -0.22 7.65 9.06
C PHE A 20 0.43 6.93 7.88
N THR A 21 -0.29 6.76 6.77
CA THR A 21 0.27 6.18 5.55
C THR A 21 1.39 7.05 4.99
N SER A 22 1.22 8.38 4.95
CA SER A 22 2.27 9.33 4.52
C SER A 22 3.51 9.26 5.41
N GLN A 23 3.31 9.28 6.73
CA GLN A 23 4.41 9.20 7.70
C GLN A 23 5.20 7.90 7.52
N ARG A 24 4.51 6.76 7.40
CA ARG A 24 5.16 5.47 7.19
C ARG A 24 5.97 5.42 5.89
N LEU A 25 5.45 5.99 4.80
CA LEU A 25 6.18 6.06 3.53
C LEU A 25 7.43 6.94 3.65
N ALA A 26 7.33 8.09 4.32
CA ALA A 26 8.47 8.98 4.56
C ALA A 26 9.58 8.29 5.37
N GLU A 27 9.23 7.51 6.39
CA GLU A 27 10.21 6.72 7.16
C GLU A 27 10.95 5.69 6.30
N VAL A 28 10.24 4.96 5.43
CA VAL A 28 10.86 3.98 4.53
C VAL A 28 11.79 4.69 3.53
N ALA A 29 11.35 5.81 2.96
CA ALA A 29 12.15 6.62 2.05
C ALA A 29 13.45 7.12 2.72
N ALA A 30 13.34 7.61 3.96
CA ALA A 30 14.48 8.04 4.76
C ALA A 30 15.49 6.91 5.00
N GLN A 31 15.00 5.69 5.32
CA GLN A 31 15.84 4.52 5.56
C GLN A 31 16.57 4.03 4.30
N HIS A 32 15.95 4.11 3.12
CA HIS A 32 16.52 3.57 1.88
C HIS A 32 17.49 4.52 1.17
N ARG A 33 17.31 5.85 1.30
CA ARG A 33 18.08 6.81 0.48
C ARG A 33 18.51 8.09 1.20
N ASN A 34 18.39 8.15 2.53
CA ASN A 34 18.68 9.37 3.30
C ASN A 34 17.93 10.59 2.73
N ILE A 35 16.68 10.36 2.27
CA ILE A 35 15.77 11.38 1.74
C ILE A 35 15.35 12.26 2.90
N LYS A 36 15.60 13.58 2.80
CA LYS A 36 15.40 14.53 3.91
C LYS A 36 14.37 15.61 3.64
N ASN A 37 13.93 15.76 2.39
CA ASN A 37 12.97 16.78 2.00
C ASN A 37 11.88 16.23 1.06
N GLN A 38 10.82 17.02 0.89
CA GLN A 38 9.65 16.64 0.10
C GLN A 38 9.98 16.42 -1.38
N GLU A 39 10.86 17.22 -1.97
CA GLU A 39 11.23 17.12 -3.38
C GLU A 39 11.96 15.80 -3.68
N GLU A 40 12.90 15.42 -2.82
CA GLU A 40 13.58 14.12 -2.90
C GLU A 40 12.61 12.94 -2.72
N PHE A 41 11.62 13.10 -1.85
CA PHE A 41 10.57 12.10 -1.64
C PHE A 41 9.70 11.94 -2.89
N ASP A 42 9.30 13.04 -3.52
CA ASP A 42 8.48 13.03 -4.74
C ASP A 42 9.24 12.39 -5.91
N ILE A 43 10.53 12.72 -6.07
CA ILE A 43 11.41 12.09 -7.07
C ILE A 43 11.54 10.59 -6.80
N TRP A 44 11.69 10.18 -5.54
CA TRP A 44 11.75 8.77 -5.19
C TRP A 44 10.43 8.04 -5.47
N MET A 45 9.29 8.64 -5.13
CA MET A 45 7.97 8.10 -5.42
C MET A 45 7.80 7.88 -6.93
N LEU A 46 8.11 8.90 -7.74
CA LEU A 46 8.01 8.84 -9.20
C LEU A 46 8.98 7.81 -9.79
N GLY A 47 10.24 7.80 -9.33
CA GLY A 47 11.27 6.90 -9.83
C GLY A 47 11.00 5.41 -9.53
N ASN A 48 10.21 5.11 -8.49
CA ASN A 48 9.74 3.76 -8.20
C ASN A 48 8.34 3.47 -8.75
N GLU A 49 7.69 4.46 -9.37
CA GLU A 49 6.32 4.43 -9.88
C GLU A 49 5.30 4.09 -8.79
N PHE A 50 5.57 4.50 -7.55
CA PHE A 50 4.67 4.26 -6.41
C PHE A 50 3.44 5.19 -6.42
N ASP A 51 3.46 6.20 -7.27
CA ASP A 51 2.35 7.11 -7.57
C ASP A 51 1.38 6.54 -8.62
N ASN A 52 1.80 5.53 -9.41
CA ASN A 52 0.97 4.88 -10.42
C ASN A 52 0.42 3.52 -9.93
N PRO A 53 -0.89 3.39 -9.63
CA PRO A 53 -1.51 2.13 -9.19
C PRO A 53 -1.28 0.95 -10.12
N ASP A 54 -1.30 1.18 -11.43
CA ASP A 54 -1.13 0.12 -12.42
C ASP A 54 0.30 -0.43 -12.40
N SER A 55 1.28 0.39 -11.98
CA SER A 55 2.67 -0.03 -11.81
C SER A 55 2.95 -0.63 -10.42
N PHE A 56 2.48 -0.02 -9.32
CA PHE A 56 2.87 -0.45 -7.98
C PHE A 56 2.03 -1.59 -7.41
N LEU A 57 0.74 -1.72 -7.79
CA LEU A 57 -0.12 -2.79 -7.23
C LEU A 57 0.37 -4.20 -7.61
N PRO A 58 0.80 -4.48 -8.85
CA PRO A 58 1.39 -5.77 -9.19
C PRO A 58 2.68 -6.05 -8.41
N LYS A 59 3.56 -5.05 -8.25
CA LYS A 59 4.80 -5.15 -7.46
C LYS A 59 4.50 -5.46 -6.00
N LEU A 60 3.48 -4.79 -5.43
CA LEU A 60 3.02 -5.02 -4.07
C LEU A 60 2.46 -6.43 -3.89
N SER A 61 1.62 -6.91 -4.82
CA SER A 61 1.10 -8.28 -4.78
C SER A 61 2.24 -9.29 -4.75
N ALA A 62 3.19 -9.19 -5.68
CA ALA A 62 4.33 -10.09 -5.75
C ALA A 62 5.19 -10.08 -4.47
N ALA A 63 5.36 -8.91 -3.84
CA ALA A 63 6.07 -8.79 -2.57
C ALA A 63 5.30 -9.48 -1.43
N VAL A 64 3.98 -9.30 -1.35
CA VAL A 64 3.15 -9.96 -0.35
C VAL A 64 3.12 -11.48 -0.59
N ASP A 65 3.02 -11.92 -1.84
CA ASP A 65 3.11 -13.33 -2.24
C ASP A 65 4.41 -13.97 -1.75
N ALA A 66 5.54 -13.30 -1.96
CA ALA A 66 6.84 -13.79 -1.49
C ALA A 66 6.95 -13.81 0.04
N LEU A 67 6.43 -12.78 0.73
CA LEU A 67 6.48 -12.68 2.20
C LEU A 67 5.57 -13.70 2.90
N ALA A 68 4.44 -14.02 2.29
CA ALA A 68 3.47 -14.94 2.84
C ALA A 68 3.54 -16.35 2.23
N GLU A 69 4.55 -16.61 1.40
CA GLU A 69 4.77 -17.90 0.72
C GLU A 69 3.52 -18.38 -0.03
N GLY A 70 2.79 -17.44 -0.66
CA GLY A 70 1.54 -17.72 -1.37
C GLY A 70 0.32 -18.02 -0.50
N ASN A 71 0.43 -17.94 0.84
CA ASN A 71 -0.63 -18.32 1.78
C ASN A 71 -1.46 -17.14 2.33
N TRP A 72 -1.32 -15.94 1.78
CA TRP A 72 -2.07 -14.75 2.25
C TRP A 72 -3.41 -14.55 1.53
N TRP A 73 -3.51 -15.02 0.29
CA TRP A 73 -4.73 -14.87 -0.49
C TRP A 73 -5.64 -16.07 -0.28
N PHE A 74 -6.91 -15.81 -0.01
CA PHE A 74 -7.95 -16.83 0.07
C PHE A 74 -9.06 -16.50 -0.91
N ASP A 75 -9.50 -17.51 -1.67
CA ASP A 75 -10.63 -17.38 -2.57
C ASP A 75 -11.92 -17.24 -1.74
N ARG A 76 -12.43 -16.01 -1.68
CA ARG A 76 -13.64 -15.65 -0.93
C ARG A 76 -14.88 -16.33 -1.48
N ASP A 77 -14.94 -16.57 -2.79
CA ASP A 77 -16.10 -17.17 -3.43
C ASP A 77 -16.09 -18.69 -3.23
N ALA A 78 -14.92 -19.32 -3.31
CA ALA A 78 -14.76 -20.73 -2.92
C ALA A 78 -15.06 -20.96 -1.43
N LEU A 79 -14.72 -20.02 -0.54
CA LEU A 79 -15.09 -20.10 0.87
C LEU A 79 -16.60 -19.94 1.07
N ARG A 80 -17.23 -18.96 0.41
CA ARG A 80 -18.68 -18.74 0.48
C ARG A 80 -19.47 -19.94 -0.02
N ALA A 81 -19.02 -20.60 -1.08
CA ALA A 81 -19.65 -21.82 -1.58
C ALA A 81 -19.62 -22.98 -0.57
N LYS A 82 -18.67 -22.97 0.38
CA LYS A 82 -18.56 -23.97 1.45
C LYS A 82 -19.34 -23.62 2.70
N LEU A 83 -19.81 -22.38 2.84
CA LEU A 83 -20.64 -21.98 3.97
C LEU A 83 -22.09 -22.39 3.69
N PRO A 84 -22.78 -23.07 4.62
CA PRO A 84 -24.22 -23.24 4.51
C PRO A 84 -24.89 -21.84 4.55
N GLY A 85 -25.87 -21.64 3.68
CA GLY A 85 -26.63 -20.40 3.56
C GLY A 85 -27.42 -20.03 4.80
#